data_AF-C7NCP6-F1
#
_entry.id   AF-C7NCP6-F1
#
_cell.length_a   1.000
_cell.length_b   1.000
_cell.length_c   1.000
_cell.angle_alpha   90.00
_cell.angle_beta   90.00
_cell.angle_gamma   90.00
#
_symmetry.space_group_name_H-M   'P 1'
#
loop_
_entity.id
_entity.type
_entity.pdbx_description
1 polymer ?
#
loop_
_entity_poly.entity_id
_entity_poly.type
_entity_poly.pdbx_seq_one_letter_code
_entity_poly.pdbx_strand_id
1 'polypeptide(L)'
;MPETYRPRLGGFSNSDYSLEFGGIKPDKMSANSIFVGKLNLQYPVMEMLRSHLYINANMSFARVSNKSYHYGKEQIKSYGVGIGTNIPFIGPINLGFAKSPKESVRYVLNIGYSPKAFNGN
;
A
#
# COMPACT_ATOMS: atom_id res chain seq x y z
N MET A 1 -18.54 -0.70 19.86
CA MET A 1 -18.56 -0.33 18.43
C MET A 1 -18.86 -1.56 17.60
N PRO A 2 -19.77 -1.48 16.61
CA PRO A 2 -20.00 -2.56 15.65
C PRO A 2 -18.71 -2.93 14.91
N GLU A 3 -18.53 -4.20 14.54
CA GLU A 3 -17.31 -4.69 13.88
C GLU A 3 -17.01 -4.02 12.53
N THR A 4 -18.04 -3.48 11.88
CA THR A 4 -17.93 -2.71 10.63
C THR A 4 -17.13 -1.41 10.78
N TYR A 5 -17.05 -0.85 11.99
CA TYR A 5 -16.33 0.41 12.27
C TYR A 5 -14.92 0.19 12.85
N ARG A 6 -14.50 -1.06 13.08
CA ARG A 6 -13.14 -1.32 13.55
C ARG A 6 -12.16 -1.07 12.41
N PRO A 7 -11.10 -0.26 12.62
CA PRO A 7 -10.07 -0.09 11.61
C PRO A 7 -9.44 -1.43 11.26
N ARG A 8 -9.25 -1.65 9.96
CA ARG A 8 -8.64 -2.85 9.38
C ARG A 8 -7.33 -2.48 8.71
N LEU A 9 -6.39 -3.41 8.69
CA LEU A 9 -5.07 -3.25 8.08
C LEU A 9 -4.81 -4.38 7.08
N GLY A 10 -4.29 -4.02 5.91
CA GLY A 10 -3.90 -4.98 4.88
C GLY A 10 -4.36 -4.53 3.50
N GLY A 11 -3.90 -5.25 2.48
CA GLY A 11 -4.29 -4.99 1.10
C GLY A 11 -3.46 -3.91 0.42
N PHE A 12 -3.67 -3.83 -0.90
CA PHE A 12 -3.26 -2.71 -1.74
C PHE A 12 -4.51 -1.84 -1.93
N SER A 13 -4.37 -0.52 -2.11
CA SER A 13 -5.50 0.41 -2.22
C SER A 13 -6.51 -0.05 -3.28
N ASN A 14 -7.56 -0.72 -2.83
CA ASN A 14 -8.71 -1.18 -3.60
C ASN A 14 -9.92 -1.16 -2.66
N SER A 15 -10.79 -0.18 -2.91
CA SER A 15 -12.19 -0.03 -2.50
C SER A 15 -12.63 -0.10 -1.03
N ASP A 16 -12.05 -0.93 -0.17
CA ASP A 16 -12.57 -1.11 1.19
C ASP A 16 -11.77 -0.30 2.21
N TYR A 17 -12.46 0.25 3.21
CA TYR A 17 -12.00 1.18 4.28
C TYR A 17 -10.83 0.70 5.17
N SER A 18 -10.04 -0.24 4.69
CA SER A 18 -8.81 -0.74 5.27
C SER A 18 -7.64 0.22 5.02
N LEU A 19 -6.83 0.40 6.05
CA LEU A 19 -5.54 1.06 5.94
C LEU A 19 -4.64 0.17 5.09
N GLU A 20 -4.34 0.62 3.88
CA GLU A 20 -3.52 -0.14 2.93
C GLU A 20 -2.17 -0.51 3.56
N PHE A 21 -1.82 -1.79 3.44
CA PHE A 21 -0.57 -2.37 3.93
C PHE A 21 -0.23 -3.60 3.07
N GLY A 22 0.50 -3.37 1.97
CA GLY A 22 0.62 -4.33 0.87
C GLY A 22 1.12 -5.72 1.26
N GLY A 23 2.03 -5.80 2.24
CA GLY A 23 2.62 -7.07 2.70
C GLY A 23 1.67 -8.00 3.46
N ILE A 24 0.47 -7.55 3.82
CA ILE A 24 -0.53 -8.32 4.59
C ILE A 24 -1.83 -8.41 3.81
N LYS A 25 -2.52 -9.56 3.86
CA LYS A 25 -3.84 -9.73 3.22
C LYS A 25 -4.87 -8.70 3.75
N PRO A 26 -5.77 -8.18 2.89
CA PRO A 26 -6.88 -7.33 3.33
C PRO A 26 -7.62 -7.99 4.48
N ASP A 27 -8.06 -7.18 5.44
CA ASP A 27 -8.86 -7.59 6.59
C ASP A 27 -8.26 -8.68 7.49
N LYS A 28 -6.99 -9.07 7.28
CA LYS A 28 -6.32 -10.05 8.14
C LYS A 28 -6.10 -9.51 9.56
N MET A 29 -5.97 -8.20 9.70
CA MET A 29 -5.81 -7.55 11.00
C MET A 29 -6.88 -6.49 11.20
N SER A 30 -7.54 -6.55 12.34
CA SER A 30 -8.45 -5.51 12.84
C SER A 30 -8.14 -5.25 14.31
N ALA A 31 -8.26 -3.99 14.73
CA ALA A 31 -7.99 -3.62 16.12
C ALA A 31 -8.76 -2.34 16.50
N ASN A 32 -8.67 -1.94 17.76
CA ASN A 32 -9.31 -0.71 18.24
C ASN A 32 -8.49 0.54 17.91
N SER A 33 -7.17 0.40 17.74
CA SER A 33 -6.28 1.48 17.30
C SER A 33 -5.20 0.92 16.37
N ILE A 34 -5.05 1.55 15.20
CA ILE A 34 -4.03 1.19 14.20
C ILE A 34 -3.34 2.48 13.76
N PHE A 35 -2.02 2.52 13.93
CA PHE A 35 -1.17 3.57 13.36
C PHE A 35 -0.38 2.99 12.20
N VAL A 36 -0.39 3.66 11.04
CA VAL A 36 0.39 3.26 9.86
C VAL A 36 1.24 4.43 9.39
N GLY A 37 2.55 4.21 9.31
CA GLY A 37 3.47 5.11 8.61
C GLY A 37 3.87 4.50 7.27
N LYS A 38 3.91 5.33 6.23
CA LYS A 38 4.29 4.93 4.86
C LYS A 38 5.34 5.87 4.30
N LEU A 39 6.31 5.29 3.60
CA LEU A 39 7.28 5.98 2.78
C LEU A 39 7.21 5.39 1.38
N ASN A 40 6.91 6.24 0.41
CA ASN A 40 6.85 5.87 -1.01
C ASN A 40 7.93 6.66 -1.75
N LEU A 41 8.75 5.95 -2.51
CA LEU A 41 9.74 6.50 -3.42
C LEU A 41 9.34 6.08 -4.83
N GLN A 42 9.29 7.03 -5.74
CA GLN A 42 9.09 6.79 -7.16
C GLN A 42 10.23 7.45 -7.93
N TYR A 43 10.86 6.70 -8.82
CA TYR A 43 11.96 7.19 -9.63
C TYR A 43 11.65 6.98 -11.13
N PRO A 44 11.64 8.03 -11.95
CA PRO A 44 11.50 7.89 -13.40
C PRO A 44 12.78 7.29 -13.97
N VAL A 45 12.67 6.14 -14.64
CA VAL A 45 13.82 5.42 -15.20
C VAL A 45 14.04 5.80 -16.66
N MET A 46 12.96 5.93 -17.43
CA MET A 46 13.05 6.17 -18.87
C MET A 46 11.79 6.85 -19.39
N GLU A 47 11.96 7.73 -20.38
CA GLU A 47 10.85 8.28 -21.16
C GLU A 47 10.79 7.57 -22.51
N MET A 48 9.63 7.02 -22.85
CA MET A 48 9.41 6.30 -24.11
C MET A 48 8.12 6.79 -24.76
N LEU A 49 8.22 7.42 -25.93
CA LEU A 49 7.07 7.88 -26.74
C LEU A 49 5.92 8.49 -25.89
N ARG A 50 6.24 9.51 -25.06
CA ARG A 50 5.31 10.23 -24.16
C ARG A 50 4.81 9.45 -22.93
N SER A 51 5.40 8.29 -22.64
CA SER A 51 5.15 7.51 -21.43
C SER A 51 6.39 7.50 -20.54
N HIS A 52 6.23 7.76 -19.24
CA HIS A 52 7.33 7.63 -18.29
C HIS A 52 7.28 6.24 -17.66
N LEU A 53 8.32 5.45 -17.88
CA LEU A 53 8.59 4.25 -17.10
C LEU A 53 9.20 4.69 -15.75
N TYR A 54 8.63 4.20 -14.66
CA TYR A 54 9.10 4.49 -13.32
C TYR A 54 9.18 3.21 -12.49
N ILE A 55 10.12 3.23 -11.54
CA ILE A 55 10.20 2.23 -10.49
C ILE A 55 9.69 2.84 -9.19
N ASN A 56 9.02 2.01 -8.41
CA ASN A 56 8.49 2.37 -7.11
C ASN A 56 9.16 1.52 -6.04
N ALA A 57 9.46 2.11 -4.91
CA ALA A 57 9.77 1.42 -3.68
C ALA A 57 8.85 1.94 -2.59
N ASN A 58 8.30 1.05 -1.77
CA ASN A 58 7.53 1.42 -0.60
C ASN A 58 8.04 0.72 0.65
N MET A 59 7.96 1.43 1.76
CA MET A 59 8.19 0.89 3.07
C MET A 59 7.05 1.37 3.96
N SER A 60 6.38 0.42 4.61
CA SER A 60 5.29 0.71 5.54
C SER A 60 5.57 0.07 6.88
N PHE A 61 5.14 0.72 7.94
CA PHE A 61 5.13 0.14 9.27
C PHE A 61 3.80 0.41 9.96
N ALA A 62 3.34 -0.57 10.73
CA ALA A 62 2.11 -0.48 11.47
C ALA A 62 2.32 -0.82 12.94
N ARG A 63 1.62 -0.11 13.82
CA ARG A 63 1.47 -0.46 15.24
C ARG A 63 0.00 -0.70 15.52
N VAL A 64 -0.31 -1.85 16.10
CA VAL A 64 -1.68 -2.34 16.31
C VAL A 64 -1.94 -2.48 17.80
N SER A 65 -3.10 -2.06 18.28
CA SER A 65 -3.49 -2.16 19.69
C SER A 65 -4.97 -2.46 19.87
N ASN A 66 -5.24 -3.39 20.79
CA ASN A 66 -6.60 -3.72 21.24
C ASN A 66 -7.09 -2.77 22.36
N LYS A 67 -6.24 -1.87 22.87
CA LYS A 67 -6.62 -0.78 23.77
C LYS A 67 -6.84 0.50 22.97
N SER A 68 -8.00 1.13 23.15
CA SER A 68 -8.32 2.43 22.55
C SER A 68 -7.31 3.49 22.96
N TYR A 69 -6.89 4.36 22.03
CA TYR A 69 -5.92 5.44 22.26
C TYR A 69 -4.51 5.02 22.74
N HIS A 70 -4.18 3.73 22.65
CA HIS A 70 -2.84 3.23 22.94
C HIS A 70 -2.25 2.64 21.66
N TYR A 71 -0.97 2.87 21.39
CA TYR A 71 -0.26 2.24 20.28
C TYR A 71 0.53 1.05 20.84
N GLY A 72 0.34 -0.14 20.27
CA GLY A 72 1.04 -1.34 20.71
C GLY A 72 2.56 -1.23 20.54
N LYS A 73 3.32 -1.99 21.33
CA LYS A 73 4.79 -2.05 21.21
C LYS A 73 5.24 -2.85 19.98
N GLU A 74 4.43 -3.80 19.51
CA GLU A 74 4.74 -4.58 18.32
C GLU A 74 4.61 -3.73 17.04
N GLN A 75 5.69 -3.72 16.27
CA GLN A 75 5.77 -3.06 14.98
C GLN A 75 5.78 -4.09 13.87
N ILE A 76 4.80 -3.98 12.98
CA ILE A 76 4.72 -4.78 11.77
C ILE A 76 5.33 -3.96 10.64
N LYS A 77 6.15 -4.59 9.79
CA LYS A 77 6.81 -3.92 8.67
C LYS A 77 6.37 -4.55 7.35
N SER A 78 6.30 -3.74 6.31
CA SER A 78 6.07 -4.16 4.93
C SER A 78 7.04 -3.42 4.04
N TYR A 79 7.59 -4.14 3.07
CA TYR A 79 8.44 -3.59 2.03
C TYR A 79 7.86 -3.97 0.69
N GLY A 80 7.95 -3.08 -0.27
CA GLY A 80 7.45 -3.33 -1.61
C GLY A 80 8.25 -2.60 -2.65
N VAL A 81 8.17 -3.15 -3.85
CA VAL A 81 8.79 -2.62 -5.06
C VAL A 81 7.81 -2.77 -6.20
N GLY A 82 7.89 -1.90 -7.19
CA GLY A 82 7.02 -1.98 -8.35
C GLY A 82 7.62 -1.32 -9.56
N ILE A 83 7.03 -1.60 -10.70
CA ILE A 83 7.31 -0.94 -11.96
C ILE A 83 5.99 -0.42 -12.51
N GLY A 84 6.01 0.78 -13.05
CA GLY A 84 4.85 1.37 -13.66
C GLY A 84 5.21 2.17 -14.89
N THR A 85 4.21 2.36 -15.74
CA THR A 85 4.28 3.26 -16.89
C THR A 85 3.00 4.08 -16.96
N ASN A 86 3.09 5.30 -17.46
CA ASN A 86 1.90 6.10 -17.73
C ASN A 86 1.64 6.13 -19.23
N ILE A 87 0.63 5.39 -19.68
CA ILE A 87 0.32 5.29 -21.11
C ILE A 87 -0.77 6.34 -21.46
N PRO A 88 -0.55 7.18 -22.49
CA PRO A 88 -1.58 8.09 -22.98
C PRO A 88 -2.91 7.38 -23.25
N PHE A 89 -4.03 8.00 -22.86
CA PHE A 89 -5.41 7.50 -23.02
C PHE A 89 -5.81 6.26 -22.19
N ILE A 90 -4.85 5.44 -21.75
CA ILE A 90 -5.11 4.26 -20.89
C ILE A 90 -4.91 4.62 -19.40
N GLY A 91 -4.03 5.56 -19.11
CA GLY A 91 -3.64 5.94 -17.75
C GLY A 91 -2.50 5.08 -17.20
N PRO A 92 -2.25 5.13 -15.88
CA PRO A 92 -1.13 4.43 -15.30
C PRO A 92 -1.37 2.93 -15.23
N ILE A 93 -0.35 2.18 -15.62
CA ILE A 93 -0.26 0.74 -15.44
C ILE A 93 0.85 0.47 -14.43
N ASN A 94 0.54 -0.24 -13.36
CA ASN A 94 1.47 -0.54 -12.27
C ASN A 94 1.44 -2.02 -11.91
N LEU A 95 2.61 -2.64 -11.86
CA LEU A 95 2.82 -3.94 -11.25
C LEU A 95 3.63 -3.74 -9.97
N GLY A 96 3.02 -4.02 -8.83
CA GLY A 96 3.65 -3.89 -7.52
C GLY A 96 3.76 -5.23 -6.81
N PHE A 97 4.81 -5.40 -6.02
CA PHE A 97 5.05 -6.52 -5.12
C PHE A 97 5.27 -5.99 -3.72
N ALA A 98 4.74 -6.67 -2.70
CA ALA A 98 4.99 -6.32 -1.31
C ALA A 98 5.11 -7.58 -0.44
N LYS A 99 5.85 -7.45 0.66
CA LYS A 99 6.11 -8.53 1.61
C LYS A 99 6.21 -7.99 3.03
N SER A 100 5.60 -8.72 3.96
CA SER A 100 5.81 -8.57 5.40
C SER A 100 6.56 -9.78 5.98
N PRO A 101 7.32 -9.61 7.08
CA PRO A 101 7.91 -10.74 7.79
C PRO A 101 6.81 -11.74 8.19
N LYS A 102 7.04 -13.04 7.94
CA LYS A 102 6.09 -14.15 8.16
C LYS A 102 4.87 -14.19 7.22
N GLU A 103 4.78 -13.31 6.23
CA GLU A 103 3.75 -13.35 5.18
C GLU A 103 4.36 -13.78 3.84
N SER A 104 3.52 -14.37 2.99
CA SER A 104 3.86 -14.62 1.59
C SER A 104 4.00 -13.31 0.81
N VAL A 105 4.82 -13.33 -0.26
CA VAL A 105 4.87 -12.21 -1.20
C VAL A 105 3.50 -12.01 -1.82
N ARG A 106 3.09 -10.75 -1.94
CA ARG A 106 1.82 -10.35 -2.55
C ARG A 106 2.12 -9.45 -3.75
N TYR A 107 1.26 -9.50 -4.75
CA TYR A 107 1.37 -8.65 -5.94
C TYR A 107 0.05 -7.94 -6.23
N VAL A 108 0.13 -6.85 -6.98
CA VAL A 108 -1.02 -6.10 -7.48
C VAL A 108 -0.71 -5.63 -8.90
N LEU A 109 -1.67 -5.83 -9.80
CA LEU A 109 -1.70 -5.20 -11.12
C LEU A 109 -2.80 -4.14 -11.09
N ASN A 110 -2.43 -2.88 -11.27
CA ASN A 110 -3.36 -1.76 -11.39
C ASN A 110 -3.28 -1.21 -12.82
N ILE A 111 -4.44 -1.04 -13.46
CA ILE A 111 -4.60 -0.47 -14.80
C ILE A 111 -5.64 0.64 -14.71
N GLY A 112 -5.28 1.85 -15.15
CA GLY A 112 -6.23 2.95 -15.38
C GLY A 112 -6.66 3.75 -14.16
N TYR A 113 -6.29 3.35 -12.93
CA TYR A 113 -6.45 4.18 -11.74
C TYR A 113 -5.15 4.90 -11.40
N SER A 114 -5.16 6.24 -11.45
CA SER A 114 -4.09 7.06 -10.87
C SER A 114 -3.86 6.64 -9.42
N PRO A 115 -2.71 6.02 -9.09
CA PRO A 115 -2.47 5.58 -7.74
C PRO A 115 -2.41 6.81 -6.85
N LYS A 116 -3.42 6.99 -5.99
CA LYS A 116 -3.50 8.10 -5.02
C LYS A 116 -2.27 8.17 -4.09
N ALA A 117 -1.46 7.10 -4.05
CA ALA A 117 -0.21 7.01 -3.32
C ALA A 117 0.96 7.83 -3.92
N PHE A 118 0.81 8.40 -5.12
CA PHE A 118 1.88 9.11 -5.84
C PHE A 118 1.49 10.51 -6.37
N ASN A 119 0.25 10.96 -6.16
CA ASN A 119 -0.14 12.34 -6.46
C ASN A 119 0.06 13.23 -5.23
N GLY A 120 1.27 13.79 -5.12
CA GLY A 120 1.54 14.97 -4.33
C GLY A 120 1.96 16.10 -5.27
N ASN A 121 1.04 17.06 -5.45
CA ASN A 121 1.06 18.26 -6.29
C ASN A 121 0.70 18.09 -7.77
#